data_AF-A0A9D6Z4Y7-F1
#
_entry.id   AF-A0A9D6Z4Y7-F1
#
_cell.length_a   1.000
_cell.length_b   1.000
_cell.length_c   1.000
_cell.angle_alpha   90.00
_cell.angle_beta   90.00
_cell.angle_gamma   90.00
#
_symmetry.space_group_name_H-M   'P 1'
#
loop_
_entity.id
_entity.type
_entity.pdbx_description
1 polymer ?
#
loop_
_entity_poly.entity_id
_entity_poly.type
_entity_poly.pdbx_seq_one_letter_code
_entity_poly.pdbx_strand_id
1 'polypeptide(L)'
;MNPFELFQSSGIYKMAILYFSRSRGLAIVGRCTAGENVEVIQISGEVDPHTGNFTALDYAESERADQFPVITKSDFENLVSFIETKIDDQTSMSIIEP
;
A
#
# COMPACT_ATOMS: atom_id res chain seq x y z
N MET A 1 -3.59 -4.93 17.59
CA MET A 1 -3.13 -3.68 16.94
C MET A 1 -4.16 -3.35 15.87
N ASN A 2 -4.69 -2.12 15.83
CA ASN A 2 -5.68 -1.74 14.82
C ASN A 2 -4.97 -1.55 13.47
N PRO A 3 -5.39 -2.21 12.37
CA PRO A 3 -4.72 -2.04 11.08
C PRO A 3 -4.69 -0.56 10.63
N PHE A 4 -5.65 0.26 11.07
CA PHE A 4 -5.66 1.71 10.82
C PHE A 4 -4.61 2.51 11.60
N GLU A 5 -4.06 1.99 12.71
CA GLU A 5 -3.00 2.67 13.47
C GLU A 5 -1.64 2.64 12.74
N LEU A 6 -1.39 1.63 11.90
CA LEU A 6 -0.25 1.62 10.97
C LEU A 6 -0.40 2.73 9.91
N PHE A 7 -1.65 3.00 9.50
CA PHE A 7 -1.98 3.94 8.42
C PHE A 7 -2.07 5.41 8.86
N GLN A 8 -2.00 5.68 10.17
CA GLN A 8 -1.89 7.03 10.74
C GLN A 8 -0.46 7.41 11.16
N SER A 9 0.53 6.56 10.87
CA SER A 9 1.92 6.92 11.19
C SER A 9 2.37 8.07 10.29
N SER A 10 3.04 9.06 10.88
CA SER A 10 3.57 10.27 10.24
C SER A 10 4.67 10.01 9.19
N GLY A 11 4.78 8.78 8.69
CA GLY A 11 5.77 8.32 7.73
C GLY A 11 5.19 7.73 6.46
N ILE A 12 3.87 7.68 6.26
CA ILE A 12 3.31 7.24 4.97
C ILE A 12 3.22 8.46 4.04
N TYR A 13 3.80 8.33 2.84
CA TYR A 13 3.65 9.30 1.76
C TYR A 13 2.33 9.08 1.02
N LYS A 14 2.10 7.83 0.57
CA LYS A 14 0.94 7.46 -0.25
C LYS A 14 0.68 5.97 -0.19
N MET A 15 -0.57 5.58 -0.41
CA MET A 15 -0.97 4.18 -0.46
C MET A 15 -1.88 3.88 -1.64
N ALA A 16 -1.68 2.73 -2.27
CA ALA A 16 -2.56 2.14 -3.25
C ALA A 16 -3.03 0.77 -2.74
N ILE A 17 -4.34 0.58 -2.57
CA ILE A 17 -4.92 -0.69 -2.16
C ILE A 17 -5.64 -1.29 -3.35
N LEU A 18 -5.21 -2.47 -3.77
CA LEU A 18 -5.82 -3.30 -4.81
C LEU A 18 -6.74 -4.31 -4.15
N TYR A 19 -7.97 -4.40 -4.63
CA TYR A 19 -8.98 -5.37 -4.18
C TYR A 19 -9.15 -6.43 -5.26
N PHE A 20 -8.74 -7.67 -4.96
CA PHE A 20 -8.86 -8.84 -5.84
C PHE A 20 -9.96 -9.76 -5.32
N SER A 21 -10.99 -10.05 -6.12
CA SER A 21 -12.14 -10.88 -5.67
C SER A 21 -12.77 -10.38 -4.34
N ARG A 22 -13.76 -11.09 -3.79
CA ARG A 22 -14.52 -10.59 -2.62
C ARG A 22 -13.79 -10.61 -1.27
N SER A 23 -12.52 -11.03 -1.21
CA SER A 23 -11.87 -11.26 0.09
C SER A 23 -10.35 -11.15 0.09
N ARG A 24 -9.70 -10.76 -1.01
CA ARG A 24 -8.24 -10.59 -1.06
C ARG A 24 -7.88 -9.19 -1.50
N GLY A 25 -6.77 -8.69 -0.99
CA GLY A 25 -6.24 -7.41 -1.41
C GLY A 25 -4.73 -7.32 -1.26
N LEU A 26 -4.19 -6.26 -1.84
CA LEU A 26 -2.79 -5.91 -1.74
C LEU A 26 -2.64 -4.41 -1.55
N ALA A 27 -1.99 -4.01 -0.47
CA ALA A 27 -1.59 -2.63 -0.26
C ALA A 27 -0.15 -2.43 -0.73
N ILE A 28 0.05 -1.43 -1.58
CA ILE A 28 1.34 -0.88 -1.97
C ILE A 28 1.49 0.45 -1.24
N VAL A 29 2.44 0.51 -0.32
CA VAL A 29 2.66 1.64 0.58
C VAL A 29 3.97 2.30 0.23
N GLY A 30 3.94 3.60 -0.05
CA GLY A 30 5.11 4.45 -0.11
C GLY A 30 5.35 5.05 1.28
N ARG A 31 6.38 4.60 1.98
CA ARG A 31 6.79 5.13 3.28
C ARG A 31 7.88 6.18 3.07
N CYS A 32 7.67 7.40 3.57
CA CYS A 32 8.65 8.48 3.58
C CYS A 32 9.98 8.00 4.18
N THR A 33 11.06 8.25 3.43
CA THR A 33 12.44 8.21 3.95
C THR A 33 13.00 9.63 3.96
N ALA A 34 14.29 9.79 4.26
CA ALA A 34 14.94 11.08 4.17
C ALA A 34 14.94 11.61 2.71
N GLY A 35 14.39 12.81 2.51
CA GLY A 35 14.40 13.51 1.22
C GLY A 35 13.20 13.18 0.32
N GLU A 36 13.46 13.07 -0.99
CA GLU A 36 12.44 12.82 -2.02
C GLU A 36 12.23 11.33 -2.36
N ASN A 37 12.66 10.46 -1.46
CA ASN A 37 12.59 9.02 -1.64
C ASN A 37 11.56 8.38 -0.72
N VAL A 38 11.00 7.26 -1.18
CA VAL A 38 10.08 6.42 -0.42
C VAL A 38 10.52 4.96 -0.48
N GLU A 39 10.37 4.28 0.65
CA GLU A 39 10.42 2.82 0.69
C GLU A 39 9.08 2.26 0.21
N VAL A 40 9.15 1.27 -0.67
CA VAL A 40 7.99 0.58 -1.20
C VAL A 40 7.75 -0.69 -0.40
N ILE A 41 6.61 -0.74 0.28
CA ILE A 41 6.20 -1.88 1.09
C ILE A 41 4.97 -2.50 0.42
N GLN A 42 5.01 -3.80 0.22
CA GLN A 42 3.89 -4.56 -0.31
C GLN A 42 3.31 -5.43 0.80
N ILE A 43 2.01 -5.28 1.07
CA ILE A 43 1.31 -5.96 2.16
C ILE A 43 0.13 -6.72 1.57
N SER A 44 0.13 -8.04 1.76
CA SER A 44 -1.04 -8.87 1.45
C SER A 44 -2.08 -8.74 2.54
N GLY A 45 -3.36 -8.74 2.17
CA GLY A 45 -4.44 -8.64 3.14
C GLY A 45 -5.75 -9.25 2.68
N GLU A 46 -6.69 -9.27 3.60
CA GLU A 46 -8.10 -9.57 3.34
C GLU A 46 -8.89 -8.27 3.23
N VAL A 47 -9.95 -8.33 2.44
CA VAL A 47 -10.82 -7.19 2.18
C VAL A 47 -12.22 -7.60 2.60
N ASP A 48 -12.81 -6.86 3.53
CA ASP A 48 -14.21 -7.08 3.88
C ASP A 48 -15.10 -6.62 2.72
N PRO A 49 -15.87 -7.51 2.08
CA PRO A 49 -16.70 -7.16 0.92
C PRO A 49 -17.88 -6.23 1.26
N HIS A 50 -18.22 -6.06 2.54
CA HIS A 50 -19.34 -5.21 2.96
C HIS A 50 -18.88 -3.80 3.34
N THR A 51 -17.68 -3.68 3.90
CA THR A 51 -17.15 -2.39 4.40
C THR A 51 -16.04 -1.83 3.52
N GLY A 52 -15.42 -2.65 2.67
CA GLY A 52 -14.21 -2.29 1.91
C GLY A 52 -12.95 -2.25 2.77
N ASN A 53 -13.03 -2.64 4.05
CA ASN A 53 -11.91 -2.55 4.98
C ASN A 53 -10.82 -3.55 4.63
N PHE A 54 -9.58 -3.07 4.52
CA PHE A 54 -8.39 -3.88 4.31
C PHE A 54 -7.79 -4.30 5.66
N THR A 55 -7.57 -5.60 5.84
CA THR A 55 -6.88 -6.19 7.01
C THR A 55 -5.60 -6.86 6.54
N ALA A 56 -4.45 -6.37 6.98
CA ALA A 56 -3.16 -6.97 6.66
C ALA A 56 -3.07 -8.41 7.21
N LEU A 57 -2.61 -9.36 6.38
CA LEU A 57 -2.42 -10.76 6.75
C LEU A 57 -0.99 -11.03 7.22
N ASP A 58 -0.01 -10.50 6.49
CA ASP A 58 1.40 -10.66 6.79
C ASP A 58 2.02 -9.25 6.86
N TYR A 59 2.17 -8.73 8.07
CA TYR A 59 3.04 -7.59 8.31
C TYR A 59 4.34 -8.13 8.91
N ALA A 60 5.38 -8.22 8.09
CA ALA A 60 6.72 -8.47 8.62
C ALA A 60 7.12 -7.22 9.43
N GLU A 61 7.07 -7.32 10.75
CA GLU A 61 7.70 -6.33 11.61
C GLU A 61 9.17 -6.20 11.20
N SER A 62 9.48 -5.04 10.66
CA SER A 62 10.72 -4.71 9.97
C SER A 62 11.91 -4.70 10.94
N GLU A 63 12.51 -5.86 11.22
CA GLU A 63 13.79 -5.93 11.94
C GLU A 63 15.02 -5.58 11.07
N ARG A 64 14.86 -5.36 9.75
CA ARG A 64 15.98 -4.99 8.87
C ARG A 64 15.61 -3.87 7.90
N ALA A 65 16.22 -2.70 8.12
CA ALA A 65 16.07 -1.49 7.32
C ALA A 65 16.49 -1.63 5.84
N ASP A 66 17.24 -2.68 5.48
CA ASP A 66 17.79 -2.86 4.13
C ASP A 66 16.92 -3.72 3.19
N GLN A 67 15.68 -4.05 3.58
CA GLN A 67 14.90 -5.06 2.87
C GLN A 67 13.91 -4.51 1.84
N PHE A 68 13.54 -3.23 1.92
CA PHE A 68 12.51 -2.64 1.05
C PHE A 68 13.13 -1.83 -0.09
N PRO A 69 12.61 -1.97 -1.33
CA PRO A 69 13.03 -1.13 -2.45
C PRO A 69 12.82 0.36 -2.13
N VAL A 70 13.83 1.18 -2.39
CA VAL A 70 13.75 2.63 -2.27
C VAL A 70 13.68 3.25 -3.66
N ILE A 71 12.66 4.05 -3.92
CA ILE A 71 12.46 4.76 -5.18
C ILE A 71 12.14 6.24 -4.92
N THR A 72 12.19 7.08 -5.94
CA THR A 72 11.77 8.48 -5.79
C THR A 72 10.24 8.56 -5.62
N LYS A 73 9.74 9.63 -4.99
CA LYS A 73 8.28 9.90 -4.94
C LYS A 73 7.67 9.94 -6.34
N SER A 74 8.36 10.57 -7.30
CA SER A 74 7.93 10.62 -8.70
C SER A 74 7.78 9.22 -9.31
N ASP A 75 8.73 8.32 -9.07
CA ASP A 75 8.64 6.94 -9.56
C ASP A 75 7.51 6.17 -8.87
N PHE A 76 7.24 6.45 -7.60
CA PHE A 76 6.11 5.88 -6.88
C PHE A 76 4.77 6.35 -7.45
N GLU A 77 4.62 7.64 -7.76
CA GLU A 77 3.44 8.18 -8.45
C GLU A 77 3.25 7.50 -9.81
N ASN A 78 4.32 7.37 -10.59
CA ASN A 78 4.28 6.69 -11.88
C ASN A 78 3.88 5.22 -11.74
N LEU A 79 4.36 4.53 -10.70
CA LEU A 79 3.96 3.15 -10.40
C LEU A 79 2.47 3.05 -10.08
N VAL A 80 1.96 3.92 -9.21
CA VAL A 80 0.54 3.95 -8.83
C VAL A 80 -0.34 4.22 -10.05
N SER A 81 -0.02 5.24 -10.85
CA SER A 81 -0.75 5.53 -12.09
C SER A 81 -0.63 4.39 -13.11
N PHE A 82 0.54 3.76 -13.25
CA PHE A 82 0.68 2.62 -14.15
C PHE A 82 -0.25 1.47 -13.73
N ILE A 83 -0.28 1.13 -12.44
CA ILE A 83 -1.17 0.09 -11.92
C ILE A 83 -2.63 0.44 -12.17
N GLU A 84 -3.04 1.68 -11.88
CA GLU A 84 -4.40 2.16 -12.12
C GLU A 84 -4.84 1.96 -13.57
N THR A 85 -3.94 2.20 -14.55
CA THR A 85 -4.23 1.96 -15.98
C THR A 85 -4.31 0.49 -16.39
N LYS A 86 -3.93 -0.45 -15.52
CA LYS A 86 -3.89 -1.89 -15.78
C LYS A 86 -4.97 -2.68 -15.06
N ILE A 87 -5.77 -2.02 -14.23
CA ILE A 87 -6.88 -2.64 -13.51
C ILE A 87 -7.96 -3.07 -14.51
N ASP A 88 -8.43 -4.30 -14.36
CA ASP A 88 -9.56 -4.85 -15.11
C ASP A 88 -10.89 -4.60 -14.39
N ASP A 89 -12.00 -4.93 -15.05
CA ASP A 89 -13.36 -4.72 -14.51
C ASP A 89 -13.66 -5.54 -13.23
N GLN A 90 -12.76 -6.44 -12.82
CA GLN A 90 -12.91 -7.31 -11.65
C GLN A 90 -12.02 -6.90 -10.48
N THR A 91 -11.13 -5.94 -10.71
CA THR A 91 -10.21 -5.41 -9.71
C THR A 91 -10.64 -3.99 -9.40
N SER A 92 -10.66 -3.63 -8.12
CA SER A 92 -10.89 -2.25 -7.70
C SER A 92 -9.63 -1.72 -7.03
N MET A 93 -9.44 -0.39 -7.04
CA MET A 93 -8.33 0.23 -6.34
C MET A 93 -8.78 1.48 -5.59
N SER A 94 -8.24 1.65 -4.39
CA SER A 94 -8.33 2.89 -3.63
C SER A 94 -6.94 3.49 -3.45
N ILE A 95 -6.82 4.78 -3.73
CA ILE A 95 -5.63 5.57 -3.42
C ILE A 95 -5.93 6.36 -2.14
N ILE A 96 -5.02 6.28 -1.18
CA ILE A 96 -5.11 7.01 0.09
C ILE A 96 -3.87 7.90 0.20
N GLU A 97 -4.11 9.18 0.35
CA GLU A 97 -3.11 10.21 0.63
C GLU A 97 -3.39 10.77 2.04
N PRO A 98 -2.37 10.90 2.92
CA PRO A 98 -2.53 11.46 4.26
C PRO A 98 -2.98 12.93 4.28
#